data_AF-A0A1Q3FMF3-F1
#
_entry.id   AF-A0A1Q3FMF3-F1
#
_cell.length_a   1.000
_cell.length_b   1.000
_cell.length_c   1.000
_cell.angle_alpha   90.00
_cell.angle_beta   90.00
_cell.angle_gamma   90.00
#
_symmetry.space_group_name_H-M   'P 1'
#
loop_
_entity.id
_entity.type
_entity.pdbx_description
1 polymer ?
#
loop_
_entity_poly.entity_id
_entity_poly.type
_entity_poly.pdbx_seq_one_letter_code
_entity_poly.pdbx_strand_id
1 'polypeptide(L)'
;VSCIVTLLFALTTCQPSTERPSNETILADTVGYAGFGFELLLAKIEQLEAKLQEQNSIQQQLDATSKLISTLQRRLDETQSTLQVRDALVGNLQQKLSQSESQFRQVQDNLAKQVAQNLQLNRNVVENLKQIHTLNGYPSCRDAPAQTGPQKLRVGTQTVHGYCEQDDYGGGWLVIQRRSSGGIDEENFNRSWANYRNGFGSLDGDHWWGLEKVHLLTKGHVHELLVEVTDGFWGIQWAKWNRFQLGSEMKKYEIVLLEGCNGNGTCYGLEKEEPFNTYDRISSNSCKGMLREGGWWLKSFCRSNLNAIIKPSGRDSNMMWHHSQVQSSRIMIRQ
;
A
#
# COMPACT_ATOMS: atom_id res chain seq x y z
N VAL A 1 -51.17 -24.68 -0.06
CA VAL A 1 -51.03 -24.91 1.39
C VAL A 1 -51.70 -23.72 2.07
N SER A 2 -53.03 -23.68 2.22
CA SER A 2 -53.88 -24.50 3.13
C SER A 2 -53.84 -23.96 4.58
N CYS A 3 -54.94 -23.68 5.28
CA CYS A 3 -56.39 -23.65 5.00
C CYS A 3 -57.01 -22.60 5.98
N ILE A 4 -57.93 -21.69 5.61
CA ILE A 4 -59.40 -21.86 5.49
C ILE A 4 -60.04 -22.82 6.49
N VAL A 5 -60.81 -22.30 7.46
CA VAL A 5 -62.12 -22.85 7.87
C VAL A 5 -63.07 -21.69 8.17
N THR A 6 -64.31 -21.81 7.70
CA THR A 6 -65.43 -20.86 7.83
C THR A 6 -66.62 -21.59 8.43
N LEU A 7 -67.47 -20.93 9.23
CA LEU A 7 -68.87 -21.25 9.60
C LEU A 7 -69.33 -20.09 10.53
N LEU A 8 -70.29 -19.19 10.25
CA LEU A 8 -71.60 -19.26 9.59
C LEU A 8 -72.60 -20.19 10.30
N PHE A 9 -73.55 -19.60 11.05
CA PHE A 9 -74.98 -19.72 10.72
C PHE A 9 -75.77 -18.59 11.40
N ALA A 10 -76.73 -18.03 10.67
CA ALA A 10 -77.75 -17.10 11.17
C ALA A 10 -79.12 -17.76 11.04
N LEU A 11 -80.06 -17.41 11.91
CA LEU A 11 -81.49 -17.58 11.64
C LEU A 11 -82.29 -16.41 12.25
N THR A 12 -83.12 -15.81 11.41
CA THR A 12 -84.09 -14.75 11.71
C THR A 12 -85.51 -15.30 11.60
N THR A 13 -86.47 -14.67 12.30
CA THR A 13 -87.89 -14.34 11.96
C THR A 13 -88.69 -14.29 13.27
N CYS A 14 -89.26 -13.16 13.71
CA CYS A 14 -90.41 -12.38 13.21
C CYS A 14 -91.80 -12.91 13.69
N GLN A 15 -92.67 -11.98 14.11
CA GLN A 15 -94.02 -12.12 14.72
C GLN A 15 -95.10 -12.56 13.66
N PRO A 16 -96.43 -12.71 13.94
CA PRO A 16 -97.24 -12.23 15.09
C PRO A 16 -98.50 -13.04 15.57
N SER A 17 -99.13 -12.51 16.64
CA SER A 17 -100.58 -12.39 16.97
C SER A 17 -101.66 -13.47 16.65
N THR A 18 -102.33 -13.93 17.72
CA THR A 18 -103.81 -14.05 17.97
C THR A 18 -104.78 -14.65 16.93
N GLU A 19 -105.59 -15.66 17.33
CA GLU A 19 -107.00 -15.49 17.80
C GLU A 19 -107.66 -16.82 18.28
N ARG A 20 -108.83 -16.69 18.95
CA ARG A 20 -109.77 -17.73 19.49
C ARG A 20 -110.94 -17.93 18.48
N PRO A 21 -112.15 -18.54 18.77
CA PRO A 21 -112.73 -19.16 19.98
C PRO A 21 -113.13 -20.66 19.73
N SER A 22 -114.15 -21.36 20.29
CA SER A 22 -115.26 -21.11 21.26
C SER A 22 -115.76 -22.44 21.94
N ASN A 23 -116.91 -22.35 22.64
CA ASN A 23 -117.85 -23.38 23.13
C ASN A 23 -117.45 -24.09 24.44
N GLU A 24 -117.84 -23.58 25.62
CA GLU A 24 -119.21 -23.43 26.18
C GLU A 24 -120.00 -24.74 26.32
N THR A 25 -120.43 -25.05 27.56
CA THR A 25 -121.83 -24.82 27.98
C THR A 25 -122.01 -25.00 29.51
N ILE A 26 -122.77 -24.08 30.14
CA ILE A 26 -123.85 -24.33 31.16
C ILE A 26 -123.44 -24.98 32.50
N LEU A 27 -123.85 -24.57 33.72
CA LEU A 27 -124.62 -23.46 34.36
C LEU A 27 -124.19 -23.52 35.88
N ALA A 28 -124.44 -22.59 36.81
CA ALA A 28 -125.38 -21.47 36.93
C ALA A 28 -124.80 -20.32 37.80
N ASP A 29 -125.56 -19.24 37.90
CA ASP A 29 -125.27 -17.94 38.53
C ASP A 29 -124.70 -17.94 39.97
N THR A 30 -123.85 -16.95 40.25
CA THR A 30 -124.20 -15.85 41.19
C THR A 30 -123.29 -14.63 40.98
N VAL A 31 -123.84 -13.42 41.20
CA VAL A 31 -123.26 -12.12 40.78
C VAL A 31 -122.15 -11.62 41.72
N GLY A 32 -121.04 -11.09 41.18
CA GLY A 32 -119.95 -10.48 41.95
C GLY A 32 -119.26 -9.29 41.24
N TYR A 33 -119.63 -8.07 41.61
CA TYR A 33 -119.16 -6.79 41.02
C TYR A 33 -117.72 -6.38 41.44
N ALA A 34 -116.70 -7.23 41.24
CA ALA A 34 -115.37 -7.02 41.85
C ALA A 34 -114.12 -7.05 40.92
N GLY A 35 -114.27 -7.16 39.59
CA GLY A 35 -113.13 -7.41 38.67
C GLY A 35 -112.27 -6.20 38.25
N PHE A 36 -112.88 -5.11 37.78
CA PHE A 36 -112.17 -4.08 36.99
C PHE A 36 -111.05 -3.32 37.72
N GLY A 37 -111.19 -3.10 39.03
CA GLY A 37 -110.13 -2.45 39.83
C GLY A 37 -108.90 -3.34 40.03
N PHE A 38 -109.09 -4.67 40.07
CA PHE A 38 -108.03 -5.64 40.26
C PHE A 38 -107.14 -5.79 39.02
N GLU A 39 -107.70 -5.82 37.81
CA GLU A 39 -106.89 -5.91 36.58
C GLU A 39 -106.03 -4.66 36.33
N LEU A 40 -106.55 -3.46 36.62
CA LEU A 40 -105.77 -2.23 36.54
C LEU A 40 -104.64 -2.17 37.58
N LEU A 41 -104.85 -2.77 38.76
CA LEU A 41 -103.82 -2.93 39.78
C LEU A 41 -102.76 -3.95 39.32
N LEU A 42 -103.17 -5.10 38.79
CA LEU A 42 -102.27 -6.12 38.22
C LEU A 42 -101.39 -5.54 37.12
N ALA A 43 -101.94 -4.84 36.13
CA ALA A 43 -101.16 -4.22 35.05
C ALA A 43 -100.14 -3.18 35.57
N LYS A 44 -100.46 -2.45 36.64
CA LYS A 44 -99.51 -1.54 37.32
C LYS A 44 -98.46 -2.29 38.13
N ILE A 45 -98.79 -3.43 38.73
CA ILE A 45 -97.84 -4.29 39.43
C ILE A 45 -96.86 -4.91 38.43
N GLU A 46 -97.33 -5.48 37.32
CA GLU A 46 -96.47 -5.98 36.23
C GLU A 46 -95.56 -4.87 35.67
N GLN A 47 -96.07 -3.65 35.50
CA GLN A 47 -95.25 -2.50 35.07
C GLN A 47 -94.19 -2.11 36.12
N LEU A 48 -94.49 -2.21 37.41
CA LEU A 48 -93.53 -1.97 38.49
C LEU A 48 -92.48 -3.09 38.58
N GLU A 49 -92.88 -4.35 38.39
CA GLU A 49 -91.98 -5.50 38.33
C GLU A 49 -91.03 -5.41 37.13
N ALA A 50 -91.53 -5.01 35.96
CA ALA A 50 -90.70 -4.77 34.77
C ALA A 50 -89.66 -3.65 35.01
N LYS A 51 -90.06 -2.53 35.64
CA LYS A 51 -89.13 -1.46 36.03
C LYS A 51 -88.13 -1.90 37.10
N LEU A 52 -88.54 -2.76 38.03
CA LEU A 52 -87.65 -3.33 39.05
C LEU A 52 -86.62 -4.28 38.41
N GLN A 53 -87.01 -5.07 37.40
CA GLN A 53 -86.09 -5.88 36.61
C GLN A 53 -85.11 -5.02 35.79
N GLU A 54 -85.58 -3.93 35.18
CA GLU A 54 -84.73 -2.97 34.47
C GLU A 54 -83.70 -2.33 35.43
N GLN A 55 -84.12 -1.90 36.61
CA GLN A 55 -83.24 -1.34 37.64
C GLN A 55 -82.20 -2.37 38.12
N ASN A 56 -82.59 -3.64 38.31
CA ASN A 56 -81.66 -4.71 38.66
C ASN A 56 -80.64 -5.00 37.54
N SER A 57 -81.05 -4.91 36.28
CA SER A 57 -80.17 -5.05 35.11
C SER A 57 -79.14 -3.90 35.04
N ILE A 58 -79.60 -2.66 35.26
CA ILE A 58 -78.74 -1.47 35.34
C ILE A 58 -77.72 -1.61 36.49
N GLN A 59 -78.14 -2.10 37.67
CA GLN A 59 -77.22 -2.34 38.79
C GLN A 59 -76.15 -3.39 38.45
N GLN A 60 -76.52 -4.49 37.78
CA GLN A 60 -75.53 -5.48 37.32
C GLN A 60 -74.54 -4.88 36.31
N GLN A 61 -75.00 -4.02 35.39
CA GLN A 61 -74.12 -3.32 34.46
C GLN A 61 -73.19 -2.33 35.17
N LEU A 62 -73.68 -1.61 36.19
CA LEU A 62 -72.89 -0.69 37.01
C LEU A 62 -71.79 -1.46 37.78
N ASP A 63 -72.13 -2.59 38.41
CA ASP A 63 -71.19 -3.45 39.13
C ASP A 63 -70.12 -4.05 38.19
N ALA A 64 -70.52 -4.48 36.98
CA ALA A 64 -69.61 -4.97 35.95
C ALA A 64 -68.67 -3.85 35.46
N THR A 65 -69.19 -2.64 35.28
CA THR A 65 -68.41 -1.46 34.86
C THR A 65 -67.42 -1.05 35.95
N SER A 66 -67.82 -1.09 37.23
CA SER A 66 -66.95 -0.84 38.39
C SER A 66 -65.80 -1.85 38.49
N LYS A 67 -66.09 -3.15 38.26
CA LYS A 67 -65.05 -4.19 38.14
C LYS A 67 -64.11 -3.97 36.95
N LEU A 68 -64.61 -3.47 35.82
CA LEU A 68 -63.78 -3.15 34.67
C LEU A 68 -62.87 -1.95 34.95
N ILE A 69 -63.39 -0.88 35.57
CA ILE A 69 -62.64 0.33 35.95
C ILE A 69 -61.49 -0.02 36.89
N SER A 70 -61.76 -0.77 37.96
CA SER A 70 -60.71 -1.22 38.91
C SER A 70 -59.67 -2.12 38.25
N THR A 71 -60.07 -2.97 37.29
CA THR A 71 -59.13 -3.78 36.48
C THR A 71 -58.29 -2.93 35.51
N LEU A 72 -58.84 -1.83 34.98
CA LEU A 72 -58.11 -0.89 34.12
C LEU A 72 -57.12 -0.04 34.93
N GLN A 73 -57.52 0.44 36.12
CA GLN A 73 -56.62 1.16 37.03
C GLN A 73 -55.42 0.30 37.43
N ARG A 74 -55.64 -0.96 37.83
CA ARG A 74 -54.52 -1.87 38.16
C ARG A 74 -53.55 -2.07 37.00
N ARG A 75 -54.06 -2.19 35.76
CA ARG A 75 -53.21 -2.29 34.56
C ARG A 75 -52.49 -0.99 34.24
N LEU A 76 -53.10 0.16 34.49
CA LEU A 76 -52.45 1.47 34.35
C LEU A 76 -51.25 1.56 35.31
N ASP A 77 -51.45 1.23 36.59
CA ASP A 77 -50.38 1.23 37.60
C ASP A 77 -49.24 0.25 37.25
N GLU A 78 -49.58 -0.98 36.80
CA GLU A 78 -48.61 -1.96 36.30
C GLU A 78 -47.78 -1.39 35.11
N THR A 79 -48.43 -0.73 34.15
CA THR A 79 -47.72 -0.11 33.01
C THR A 79 -46.87 1.09 33.43
N GLN A 80 -47.33 1.91 34.37
CA GLN A 80 -46.60 3.09 34.84
C GLN A 80 -45.34 2.72 35.64
N SER A 81 -45.43 1.67 36.47
CA SER A 81 -44.26 1.06 37.12
C SER A 81 -43.26 0.50 36.10
N THR A 82 -43.75 -0.17 35.04
CA THR A 82 -42.91 -0.69 33.95
C THR A 82 -42.21 0.42 33.16
N LEU A 83 -42.88 1.56 32.94
CA LEU A 83 -42.27 2.74 32.29
C LEU A 83 -41.16 3.34 33.17
N GLN A 84 -41.38 3.52 34.47
CA GLN A 84 -40.36 4.04 35.39
C GLN A 84 -39.08 3.18 35.38
N VAL A 85 -39.20 1.85 35.37
CA VAL A 85 -38.05 0.93 35.25
C VAL A 85 -37.33 1.09 33.91
N ARG A 86 -38.08 1.30 32.81
CA ARG A 86 -37.49 1.57 31.48
C ARG A 86 -36.76 2.90 31.43
N ASP A 87 -37.32 3.96 31.99
CA ASP A 87 -36.70 5.29 31.99
C ASP A 87 -35.38 5.27 32.80
N ALA A 88 -35.38 4.60 33.95
CA ALA A 88 -34.16 4.37 34.74
C ALA A 88 -33.10 3.56 33.96
N LEU A 89 -33.51 2.55 33.19
CA LEU A 89 -32.60 1.77 32.33
C LEU A 89 -32.05 2.60 31.17
N VAL A 90 -32.88 3.44 30.53
CA VAL A 90 -32.47 4.36 29.45
C VAL A 90 -31.43 5.36 29.97
N GLY A 91 -31.66 5.97 31.14
CA GLY A 91 -30.67 6.86 31.76
C GLY A 91 -29.33 6.17 32.04
N ASN A 92 -29.35 4.95 32.58
CA ASN A 92 -28.13 4.14 32.78
C ASN A 92 -27.40 3.82 31.46
N LEU A 93 -28.13 3.53 30.38
CA LEU A 93 -27.54 3.26 29.06
C LEU A 93 -26.94 4.53 28.43
N GLN A 94 -27.61 5.69 28.56
CA GLN A 94 -27.08 6.98 28.11
C GLN A 94 -25.79 7.37 28.87
N GLN A 95 -25.74 7.12 30.18
CA GLN A 95 -24.53 7.32 30.97
C GLN A 95 -23.38 6.40 30.52
N LYS A 96 -23.66 5.11 30.31
CA LYS A 96 -22.64 4.16 29.79
C LYS A 96 -22.17 4.52 28.38
N LEU A 97 -23.07 4.99 27.50
CA LEU A 97 -22.73 5.41 26.15
C LEU A 97 -21.79 6.62 26.17
N SER A 98 -22.16 7.69 26.87
CA SER A 98 -21.31 8.89 27.01
C SER A 98 -19.96 8.61 27.68
N GLN A 99 -19.90 7.69 28.65
CA GLN A 99 -18.64 7.23 29.23
C GLN A 99 -17.78 6.48 28.21
N SER A 100 -18.37 5.58 27.42
CA SER A 100 -17.68 4.83 26.35
C SER A 100 -17.17 5.75 25.25
N GLU A 101 -17.97 6.74 24.83
CA GLU A 101 -17.55 7.75 23.86
C GLU A 101 -16.38 8.60 24.36
N SER A 102 -16.37 8.97 25.65
CA SER A 102 -15.27 9.71 26.26
C SER A 102 -13.98 8.89 26.28
N GLN A 103 -14.07 7.62 26.68
CA GLN A 103 -12.94 6.68 26.64
C GLN A 103 -12.41 6.48 25.21
N PHE A 104 -13.30 6.33 24.22
CA PHE A 104 -12.90 6.18 22.83
C PHE A 104 -12.17 7.42 22.28
N ARG A 105 -12.69 8.62 22.56
CA ARG A 105 -12.03 9.90 22.19
C ARG A 105 -10.63 10.00 22.84
N GLN A 106 -10.51 9.65 24.12
CA GLN A 106 -9.22 9.68 24.83
C GLN A 106 -8.20 8.71 24.21
N VAL A 107 -8.63 7.50 23.82
CA VAL A 107 -7.78 6.52 23.12
C VAL A 107 -7.37 7.06 21.75
N GLN A 108 -8.29 7.67 21.00
CA GLN A 108 -8.03 8.26 19.68
C GLN A 108 -7.00 9.41 19.77
N ASP A 109 -7.15 10.31 20.74
CA ASP A 109 -6.22 11.43 20.98
C ASP A 109 -4.82 10.94 21.39
N ASN A 110 -4.75 9.93 22.25
CA ASN A 110 -3.49 9.33 22.69
C ASN A 110 -2.77 8.64 21.51
N LEU A 111 -3.51 7.89 20.68
CA LEU A 111 -2.98 7.26 19.49
C LEU A 111 -2.47 8.31 18.48
N ALA A 112 -3.23 9.38 18.24
CA ALA A 112 -2.81 10.47 17.35
C ALA A 112 -1.51 11.13 17.81
N LYS A 113 -1.37 11.40 19.11
CA LYS A 113 -0.13 11.92 19.71
C LYS A 113 1.05 10.96 19.54
N GLN A 114 0.84 9.67 19.81
CA GLN A 114 1.88 8.65 19.68
C GLN A 114 2.33 8.46 18.22
N VAL A 115 1.39 8.47 17.27
CA VAL A 115 1.70 8.41 15.83
C VAL A 115 2.50 9.64 15.40
N ALA A 116 2.13 10.84 15.83
CA ALA A 116 2.88 12.06 15.53
C ALA A 116 4.32 12.02 16.07
N GLN A 117 4.50 11.55 17.32
CA GLN A 117 5.81 11.36 17.95
C GLN A 117 6.67 10.33 17.21
N ASN A 118 6.09 9.17 16.86
CA ASN A 118 6.80 8.13 16.10
C ASN A 118 7.21 8.61 14.70
N LEU A 119 6.34 9.36 14.01
CA LEU A 119 6.67 9.96 12.70
C LEU A 119 7.81 10.98 12.82
N GLN A 120 7.84 11.78 13.89
CA GLN A 120 8.93 12.73 14.13
C GLN A 120 10.24 12.02 14.45
N LEU A 121 10.22 10.99 15.30
CA LEU A 121 11.40 10.17 15.60
C LEU A 121 11.96 9.51 14.34
N ASN A 122 11.09 8.93 13.50
CA ASN A 122 11.50 8.30 12.23
C ASN A 122 12.15 9.30 11.27
N ARG A 123 11.64 10.55 11.17
CA ARG A 123 12.32 11.60 10.39
C ARG A 123 13.71 11.91 10.95
N ASN A 124 13.83 12.09 12.26
CA ASN A 124 15.11 12.38 12.90
C ASN A 124 16.14 11.26 12.67
N VAL A 125 15.72 9.99 12.74
CA VAL A 125 16.58 8.83 12.44
C VAL A 125 17.04 8.86 10.97
N VAL A 126 16.15 9.13 10.02
CA VAL A 126 16.51 9.22 8.59
C VAL A 126 17.49 10.38 8.32
N GLU A 127 17.28 11.57 8.90
CA GLU A 127 18.21 12.68 8.73
C GLU A 127 19.59 12.40 9.36
N ASN A 128 19.63 11.78 10.54
CA ASN A 128 20.88 11.36 11.18
C ASN A 128 21.63 10.33 10.31
N LEU A 129 20.93 9.37 9.69
CA LEU A 129 21.54 8.40 8.78
C LEU A 129 22.13 9.05 7.52
N LYS A 130 21.43 10.03 6.92
CA LYS A 130 21.97 10.83 5.80
C LYS A 130 23.27 11.55 6.18
N GLN A 131 23.31 12.16 7.37
CA GLN A 131 24.52 12.81 7.88
C GLN A 131 25.67 11.81 8.07
N ILE A 132 25.42 10.62 8.65
CA ILE A 132 26.43 9.56 8.82
C ILE A 132 26.99 9.12 7.46
N HIS A 133 26.15 8.90 6.45
CA HIS A 133 26.61 8.54 5.11
C HIS A 133 27.40 9.68 4.43
N THR A 134 27.00 10.93 4.62
CA THR A 134 27.73 12.09 4.08
C THR A 134 29.12 12.23 4.70
N LEU A 135 29.27 11.93 6.00
CA LEU A 135 30.54 11.95 6.71
C LEU A 135 31.44 10.77 6.33
N ASN A 136 30.93 9.54 6.35
CA ASN A 136 31.72 8.31 6.18
C ASN A 136 31.86 7.83 4.72
N GLY A 137 31.03 8.36 3.82
CA GLY A 137 30.86 7.90 2.45
C GLY A 137 29.83 6.78 2.31
N TYR A 138 29.14 6.76 1.17
CA TYR A 138 28.16 5.74 0.81
C TYR A 138 28.86 4.40 0.50
N PRO A 139 28.27 3.23 0.85
CA PRO A 139 28.85 1.93 0.51
C PRO A 139 29.00 1.71 -1.00
N SER A 140 28.04 2.15 -1.80
CA SER A 140 28.05 2.10 -3.26
C SER A 140 27.26 3.28 -3.86
N CYS A 141 27.28 3.43 -5.19
CA CYS A 141 26.40 4.39 -5.87
C CYS A 141 24.91 4.04 -5.76
N ARG A 142 24.53 2.78 -5.48
CA ARG A 142 23.12 2.42 -5.19
C ARG A 142 22.62 3.04 -3.88
N ASP A 143 23.52 3.29 -2.93
CA ASP A 143 23.21 3.86 -1.61
C ASP A 143 23.33 5.40 -1.58
N ALA A 144 23.91 5.98 -2.64
CA ALA A 144 24.05 7.41 -2.81
C ALA A 144 22.70 8.07 -3.20
N PRO A 145 22.56 9.41 -3.09
CA PRO A 145 21.37 10.11 -3.52
C PRO A 145 21.08 9.85 -5.00
N ALA A 146 19.80 9.87 -5.39
CA ALA A 146 19.34 9.77 -6.77
C ALA A 146 19.61 11.09 -7.54
N GLN A 147 20.87 11.47 -7.63
CA GLN A 147 21.41 12.60 -8.37
C GLN A 147 22.75 12.18 -8.98
N THR A 148 22.84 12.24 -10.31
CA THR A 148 24.07 11.97 -11.06
C THR A 148 25.15 13.01 -10.73
N GLY A 149 26.39 12.56 -10.48
CA GLY A 149 27.53 13.42 -10.16
C GLY A 149 28.56 12.80 -9.22
N PRO A 150 29.61 13.55 -8.83
CA PRO A 150 30.61 13.10 -7.85
C PRO A 150 29.99 12.85 -6.47
N GLN A 151 30.21 11.66 -5.93
CA GLN A 151 29.77 11.24 -4.60
C GLN A 151 30.95 10.69 -3.79
N LYS A 152 30.83 10.78 -2.46
CA LYS A 152 31.82 10.26 -1.51
C LYS A 152 31.52 8.78 -1.21
N LEU A 153 32.39 7.86 -1.62
CA LEU A 153 32.18 6.40 -1.58
C LEU A 153 33.19 5.71 -0.66
N ARG A 154 32.78 4.61 0.00
CA ARG A 154 33.63 3.82 0.90
C ARG A 154 34.20 2.59 0.20
N VAL A 155 35.52 2.55 0.02
CA VAL A 155 36.26 1.46 -0.64
C VAL A 155 37.19 0.81 0.38
N GLY A 156 36.81 -0.37 0.86
CA GLY A 156 37.50 -1.03 1.99
C GLY A 156 37.40 -0.17 3.27
N THR A 157 38.56 0.24 3.78
CA THR A 157 38.71 1.13 4.95
C THR A 157 38.87 2.61 4.59
N GLN A 158 38.96 2.95 3.30
CA GLN A 158 39.16 4.31 2.82
C GLN A 158 37.86 4.91 2.27
N THR A 159 37.77 6.23 2.29
CA THR A 159 36.70 6.97 1.62
C THR A 159 37.27 7.81 0.49
N VAL A 160 36.73 7.65 -0.72
CA VAL A 160 37.22 8.24 -1.97
C VAL A 160 36.05 8.82 -2.76
N HIS A 161 36.29 9.83 -3.59
CA HIS A 161 35.24 10.29 -4.51
C HIS A 161 35.15 9.37 -5.75
N GLY A 162 33.95 9.19 -6.27
CA GLY A 162 33.66 8.52 -7.53
C GLY A 162 32.43 9.16 -8.17
N TYR A 163 32.28 9.04 -9.50
CA TYR A 163 31.12 9.61 -10.19
C TYR A 163 30.00 8.59 -10.24
N CYS A 164 28.86 8.91 -9.62
CA CYS A 164 27.68 8.08 -9.64
C CYS A 164 26.76 8.50 -10.78
N GLU A 165 26.39 7.56 -11.64
CA GLU A 165 25.37 7.68 -12.67
C GLU A 165 24.06 7.10 -12.13
N GLN A 166 23.04 7.94 -12.04
CA GLN A 166 21.76 7.65 -11.38
C GLN A 166 20.56 7.68 -12.34
N ASP A 167 20.71 8.29 -13.50
CA ASP A 167 19.62 8.49 -14.46
C ASP A 167 19.59 7.34 -15.48
N ASP A 168 20.77 6.95 -15.98
CA ASP A 168 20.89 5.90 -17.00
C ASP A 168 20.85 4.47 -16.43
N TYR A 169 20.32 3.53 -17.22
CA TYR A 169 20.29 2.07 -16.94
C TYR A 169 19.77 1.68 -15.53
N GLY A 170 18.84 2.47 -14.99
CA GLY A 170 18.23 2.27 -13.67
C GLY A 170 19.12 2.69 -12.49
N GLY A 171 20.14 3.50 -12.73
CA GLY A 171 20.95 4.17 -11.70
C GLY A 171 21.82 3.26 -10.84
N GLY A 172 22.46 3.86 -9.84
CA GLY A 172 23.37 3.20 -8.90
C GLY A 172 24.71 2.78 -9.51
N TRP A 173 25.08 3.30 -10.68
CA TRP A 173 26.30 2.96 -11.41
C TRP A 173 27.48 3.82 -10.95
N LEU A 174 28.62 3.20 -10.68
CA LEU A 174 29.89 3.89 -10.50
C LEU A 174 30.61 3.96 -11.85
N VAL A 175 30.83 5.16 -12.37
CA VAL A 175 31.67 5.37 -13.56
C VAL A 175 33.13 5.17 -13.17
N ILE A 176 33.78 4.17 -13.78
CA ILE A 176 35.20 3.86 -13.57
C ILE A 176 36.10 4.37 -14.71
N GLN A 177 35.50 4.65 -15.87
CA GLN A 177 36.15 5.36 -16.98
C GLN A 177 35.10 6.22 -17.70
N ARG A 178 35.51 7.43 -18.08
CA ARG A 178 34.75 8.32 -18.97
C ARG A 178 35.69 8.88 -20.03
N ARG A 179 35.24 8.87 -21.29
CA ARG A 179 35.91 9.50 -22.44
C ARG A 179 34.93 10.27 -23.31
N SER A 180 35.33 11.44 -23.77
CA SER A 180 34.55 12.27 -24.70
C SER A 180 35.45 13.11 -25.60
N SER A 181 35.26 13.02 -26.92
CA SER A 181 36.00 13.84 -27.89
C SER A 181 35.51 15.29 -27.92
N GLY A 182 36.42 16.27 -27.86
CA GLY A 182 36.10 17.68 -28.08
C GLY A 182 35.58 18.45 -26.87
N GLY A 183 35.81 17.94 -25.65
CA GLY A 183 35.57 18.68 -24.41
C GLY A 183 36.68 19.70 -24.10
N ILE A 184 36.44 20.59 -23.14
CA ILE A 184 37.49 21.48 -22.59
C ILE A 184 38.48 20.69 -21.70
N ASP A 185 38.03 19.55 -21.17
CA ASP A 185 38.73 18.73 -20.17
C ASP A 185 39.27 17.40 -20.76
N GLU A 186 39.92 17.44 -21.93
CA GLU A 186 40.55 16.26 -22.54
C GLU A 186 41.74 15.75 -21.68
N GLU A 187 41.54 14.68 -20.91
CA GLU A 187 42.58 14.03 -20.12
C GLU A 187 43.46 13.09 -20.99
N ASN A 188 44.75 13.05 -20.68
CA ASN A 188 45.72 12.17 -21.30
C ASN A 188 45.70 10.78 -20.65
N PHE A 189 45.30 9.76 -21.41
CA PHE A 189 45.27 8.36 -20.98
C PHE A 189 46.56 7.57 -21.26
N ASN A 190 47.56 8.15 -21.95
CA ASN A 190 48.89 7.55 -22.09
C ASN A 190 49.70 7.73 -20.80
N ARG A 191 49.31 6.96 -19.77
CA ARG A 191 49.80 7.06 -18.39
C ARG A 191 50.48 5.76 -17.94
N SER A 192 51.40 5.89 -16.99
CA SER A 192 52.14 4.75 -16.42
C SER A 192 51.26 3.81 -15.58
N TRP A 193 51.80 2.63 -15.26
CA TRP A 193 51.13 1.65 -14.38
C TRP A 193 50.63 2.27 -13.08
N ALA A 194 51.47 3.06 -12.41
CA ALA A 194 51.15 3.69 -11.13
C ALA A 194 49.96 4.67 -11.22
N ASN A 195 49.79 5.35 -12.36
CA ASN A 195 48.64 6.21 -12.61
C ASN A 195 47.37 5.38 -12.84
N TYR A 196 47.42 4.34 -13.69
CA TYR A 196 46.27 3.45 -13.91
C TYR A 196 45.84 2.69 -12.65
N ARG A 197 46.79 2.37 -11.77
CA ARG A 197 46.56 1.79 -10.44
C ARG A 197 45.74 2.72 -9.54
N ASN A 198 46.16 3.98 -9.44
CA ASN A 198 45.64 4.93 -8.45
C ASN A 198 44.45 5.77 -8.96
N GLY A 199 44.33 5.94 -10.28
CA GLY A 199 43.38 6.82 -10.95
C GLY A 199 43.97 8.18 -11.35
N PHE A 200 43.34 8.83 -12.35
CA PHE A 200 43.71 10.14 -12.90
C PHE A 200 42.49 10.77 -13.61
N GLY A 201 42.59 12.05 -14.01
CA GLY A 201 41.48 12.82 -14.59
C GLY A 201 40.54 13.47 -13.56
N SER A 202 39.52 14.16 -14.08
CA SER A 202 38.48 14.83 -13.28
C SER A 202 37.19 14.03 -13.31
N LEU A 203 36.54 13.84 -12.16
CA LEU A 203 35.27 13.10 -12.11
C LEU A 203 34.16 13.77 -12.93
N ASP A 204 34.20 15.10 -13.06
CA ASP A 204 33.25 15.87 -13.87
C ASP A 204 33.55 15.81 -15.39
N GLY A 205 34.70 15.25 -15.79
CA GLY A 205 35.15 15.13 -17.18
C GLY A 205 35.76 13.76 -17.50
N ASP A 206 36.71 13.72 -18.42
CA ASP A 206 37.43 12.50 -18.78
C ASP A 206 38.30 12.02 -17.59
N HIS A 207 38.14 10.75 -17.20
CA HIS A 207 38.87 10.17 -16.07
C HIS A 207 39.01 8.65 -16.11
N TRP A 208 39.97 8.16 -15.33
CA TRP A 208 40.14 6.77 -14.96
C TRP A 208 40.09 6.65 -13.43
N TRP A 209 39.11 5.95 -12.88
CA TRP A 209 38.89 5.92 -11.44
C TRP A 209 39.97 5.14 -10.66
N GLY A 210 40.68 4.20 -11.29
CA GLY A 210 41.84 3.51 -10.72
C GLY A 210 41.62 2.02 -10.41
N LEU A 211 42.51 1.17 -10.93
CA LEU A 211 42.39 -0.29 -10.89
C LEU A 211 42.35 -0.88 -9.48
N GLU A 212 43.14 -0.35 -8.54
CA GLU A 212 43.17 -0.87 -7.17
C GLU A 212 41.82 -0.69 -6.47
N LYS A 213 41.16 0.45 -6.70
CA LYS A 213 39.83 0.73 -6.14
C LYS A 213 38.76 -0.19 -6.74
N VAL A 214 38.81 -0.45 -8.06
CA VAL A 214 37.92 -1.41 -8.73
C VAL A 214 38.16 -2.85 -8.26
N HIS A 215 39.42 -3.25 -8.05
CA HIS A 215 39.76 -4.55 -7.46
C HIS A 215 39.16 -4.69 -6.06
N LEU A 216 39.35 -3.70 -5.18
CA LEU A 216 38.86 -3.74 -3.80
C LEU A 216 37.33 -3.87 -3.72
N LEU A 217 36.58 -3.16 -4.59
CA LEU A 217 35.13 -3.31 -4.69
C LEU A 217 34.73 -4.71 -5.22
N THR A 218 35.22 -5.08 -6.40
CA THR A 218 34.79 -6.32 -7.07
C THR A 218 35.30 -7.61 -6.41
N LYS A 219 36.31 -7.53 -5.54
CA LYS A 219 36.77 -8.65 -4.70
C LYS A 219 35.78 -9.01 -3.59
N GLY A 220 35.06 -8.03 -3.03
CA GLY A 220 34.16 -8.24 -1.90
C GLY A 220 32.80 -8.80 -2.30
N HIS A 221 32.27 -8.34 -3.44
CA HIS A 221 30.94 -8.68 -3.94
C HIS A 221 30.97 -8.84 -5.46
N VAL A 222 30.09 -9.69 -6.00
CA VAL A 222 29.84 -9.73 -7.46
C VAL A 222 29.34 -8.36 -7.89
N HIS A 223 29.92 -7.81 -8.95
CA HIS A 223 29.43 -6.60 -9.61
C HIS A 223 29.03 -6.95 -11.04
N GLU A 224 28.06 -6.21 -11.59
CA GLU A 224 27.86 -6.11 -13.04
C GLU A 224 28.73 -4.97 -13.62
N LEU A 225 29.11 -5.12 -14.89
CA LEU A 225 29.90 -4.18 -15.67
C LEU A 225 29.09 -3.74 -16.87
N LEU A 226 29.03 -2.45 -17.16
CA LEU A 226 28.46 -1.88 -18.38
C LEU A 226 29.54 -1.09 -19.12
N VAL A 227 29.75 -1.41 -20.40
CA VAL A 227 30.55 -0.61 -21.33
C VAL A 227 29.57 0.02 -22.31
N GLU A 228 29.51 1.34 -22.32
CA GLU A 228 28.79 2.15 -23.30
C GLU A 228 29.81 2.86 -24.20
N VAL A 229 29.50 2.92 -25.49
CA VAL A 229 30.27 3.65 -26.50
C VAL A 229 29.31 4.40 -27.43
N THR A 230 29.76 5.56 -27.94
CA THR A 230 29.05 6.25 -29.03
C THR A 230 29.86 6.17 -30.31
N ASP A 231 29.25 5.63 -31.36
CA ASP A 231 29.74 5.69 -32.74
C ASP A 231 29.07 6.88 -33.44
N GLY A 232 29.85 7.70 -34.14
CA GLY A 232 29.35 8.89 -34.83
C GLY A 232 28.36 8.61 -35.97
N PHE A 233 28.25 7.36 -36.43
CA PHE A 233 27.29 6.92 -37.45
C PHE A 233 26.14 6.08 -36.88
N TRP A 234 26.40 5.29 -35.83
CA TRP A 234 25.45 4.29 -35.31
C TRP A 234 24.84 4.62 -33.95
N GLY A 235 25.21 5.76 -33.35
CA GLY A 235 24.69 6.20 -32.06
C GLY A 235 25.26 5.41 -30.87
N ILE A 236 24.46 5.32 -29.80
CA ILE A 236 24.87 4.70 -28.53
C ILE A 236 24.72 3.17 -28.60
N GLN A 237 25.83 2.47 -28.35
CA GLN A 237 25.87 1.02 -28.17
C GLN A 237 26.38 0.68 -26.78
N TRP A 238 25.83 -0.37 -26.17
CA TRP A 238 26.28 -0.85 -24.87
C TRP A 238 26.35 -2.38 -24.81
N ALA A 239 27.29 -2.86 -24.02
CA ALA A 239 27.44 -4.26 -23.63
C ALA A 239 27.55 -4.34 -22.11
N LYS A 240 26.76 -5.21 -21.48
CA LYS A 240 26.67 -5.37 -20.03
C LYS A 240 26.90 -6.82 -19.65
N TRP A 241 27.82 -7.05 -18.71
CA TRP A 241 28.09 -8.36 -18.12
C TRP A 241 27.50 -8.43 -16.72
N ASN A 242 26.70 -9.46 -16.45
CA ASN A 242 26.07 -9.65 -15.14
C ASN A 242 27.07 -9.99 -14.02
N ARG A 243 28.28 -10.46 -14.35
CA ARG A 243 29.33 -10.74 -13.37
C ARG A 243 30.70 -10.27 -13.88
N PHE A 244 31.35 -9.40 -13.12
CA PHE A 244 32.64 -8.80 -13.39
C PHE A 244 33.50 -8.77 -12.13
N GLN A 245 34.79 -9.11 -12.26
CA GLN A 245 35.76 -8.99 -11.19
C GLN A 245 37.19 -8.82 -11.72
N LEU A 246 37.97 -7.97 -11.06
CA LEU A 246 39.41 -7.83 -11.32
C LEU A 246 40.25 -8.63 -10.30
N GLY A 247 41.34 -9.21 -10.78
CA GLY A 247 42.43 -9.76 -9.96
C GLY A 247 43.21 -8.66 -9.24
N SER A 248 44.10 -9.06 -8.33
CA SER A 248 44.95 -8.13 -7.59
C SER A 248 46.10 -7.58 -8.44
N GLU A 249 46.85 -6.60 -7.91
CA GLU A 249 48.04 -6.06 -8.57
C GLU A 249 49.10 -7.13 -8.90
N MET A 250 49.24 -8.17 -8.06
CA MET A 250 50.13 -9.31 -8.32
C MET A 250 49.70 -10.11 -9.56
N LYS A 251 48.38 -10.19 -9.80
CA LYS A 251 47.73 -10.74 -10.99
C LYS A 251 47.56 -9.69 -12.11
N LYS A 252 48.29 -8.57 -12.05
CA LYS A 252 48.25 -7.46 -13.01
C LYS A 252 46.82 -6.96 -13.32
N TYR A 253 45.92 -6.99 -12.33
CA TYR A 253 44.51 -6.63 -12.50
C TYR A 253 43.82 -7.35 -13.68
N GLU A 254 44.17 -8.62 -13.94
CA GLU A 254 43.49 -9.45 -14.93
C GLU A 254 41.97 -9.51 -14.70
N ILE A 255 41.17 -9.65 -15.76
CA ILE A 255 39.73 -9.85 -15.62
C ILE A 255 39.49 -11.31 -15.19
N VAL A 256 39.30 -11.57 -13.89
CA VAL A 256 39.14 -12.94 -13.36
C VAL A 256 37.74 -13.50 -13.56
N LEU A 257 36.75 -12.63 -13.74
CA LEU A 257 35.35 -12.99 -13.96
C LEU A 257 34.72 -12.04 -14.97
N LEU A 258 34.05 -12.58 -15.98
CA LEU A 258 33.38 -11.84 -17.03
C LEU A 258 32.29 -12.72 -17.67
N GLU A 259 31.06 -12.66 -17.16
CA GLU A 259 29.99 -13.61 -17.51
C GLU A 259 28.64 -12.93 -17.78
N GLY A 260 27.81 -13.60 -18.59
CA GLY A 260 26.43 -13.18 -18.85
C GLY A 260 26.34 -11.85 -19.60
N CYS A 261 27.03 -11.73 -20.72
CA CYS A 261 26.99 -10.52 -21.55
C CYS A 261 25.65 -10.38 -22.29
N ASN A 262 25.07 -9.19 -22.28
CA ASN A 262 23.95 -8.78 -23.14
C ASN A 262 24.05 -7.30 -23.54
N GLY A 263 23.26 -6.87 -24.52
CA GLY A 263 23.20 -5.48 -24.97
C GLY A 263 22.92 -5.35 -26.46
N ASN A 264 22.93 -4.10 -26.96
CA ASN A 264 22.86 -3.81 -28.40
C ASN A 264 24.26 -3.66 -29.05
N GLY A 265 25.33 -3.60 -28.24
CA GLY A 265 26.72 -3.58 -28.67
C GLY A 265 27.41 -4.94 -28.58
N THR A 266 28.70 -4.96 -28.96
CA THR A 266 29.52 -6.18 -29.01
C THR A 266 30.13 -6.58 -27.66
N CYS A 267 30.01 -7.86 -27.32
CA CYS A 267 30.58 -8.50 -26.14
C CYS A 267 32.06 -8.91 -26.29
N TYR A 268 32.65 -8.73 -27.46
CA TYR A 268 34.02 -9.20 -27.77
C TYR A 268 35.10 -8.13 -27.53
N GLY A 269 34.75 -7.04 -26.85
CA GLY A 269 35.68 -5.94 -26.56
C GLY A 269 36.53 -6.10 -25.30
N LEU A 270 36.13 -7.01 -24.41
CA LEU A 270 36.82 -7.42 -23.18
C LEU A 270 36.76 -8.94 -23.04
N GLU A 271 37.81 -9.56 -22.49
CA GLU A 271 37.86 -11.01 -22.27
C GLU A 271 38.47 -11.36 -20.92
N LYS A 272 38.10 -12.54 -20.41
CA LYS A 272 38.57 -13.10 -19.15
C LYS A 272 40.05 -13.52 -19.28
N GLU A 273 40.79 -13.49 -18.17
CA GLU A 273 42.20 -13.91 -18.04
C GLU A 273 43.22 -13.06 -18.81
N GLU A 274 42.78 -12.01 -19.52
CA GLU A 274 43.68 -11.00 -20.08
C GLU A 274 44.18 -10.05 -18.96
N PRO A 275 45.51 -9.84 -18.82
CA PRO A 275 46.08 -8.92 -17.83
C PRO A 275 45.97 -7.46 -18.28
N PHE A 276 45.97 -6.52 -17.33
CA PHE A 276 46.11 -5.10 -17.68
C PHE A 276 47.54 -4.79 -18.11
N ASN A 277 47.69 -3.82 -19.01
CA ASN A 277 48.95 -3.42 -19.61
C ASN A 277 49.06 -1.90 -19.70
N THR A 278 50.27 -1.35 -19.57
CA THR A 278 50.63 0.06 -19.80
C THR A 278 51.96 0.16 -20.57
N TYR A 279 52.35 1.34 -21.05
CA TYR A 279 53.60 1.51 -21.82
C TYR A 279 54.86 1.05 -21.06
N ASP A 280 54.84 1.15 -19.73
CA ASP A 280 55.92 0.80 -18.80
C ASP A 280 55.79 -0.61 -18.19
N ARG A 281 54.61 -1.24 -18.28
CA ARG A 281 54.37 -2.59 -17.74
C ARG A 281 53.56 -3.44 -18.72
N ILE A 282 54.28 -4.23 -19.50
CA ILE A 282 53.76 -5.03 -20.62
C ILE A 282 53.80 -6.53 -20.27
N SER A 283 52.75 -7.29 -20.63
CA SER A 283 52.69 -8.75 -20.55
C SER A 283 53.03 -9.45 -21.87
N SER A 284 52.67 -8.86 -23.01
CA SER A 284 52.93 -9.37 -24.36
C SER A 284 53.39 -8.27 -25.32
N ASN A 285 54.38 -8.57 -26.16
CA ASN A 285 54.85 -7.66 -27.19
C ASN A 285 53.89 -7.52 -28.38
N SER A 286 52.91 -8.43 -28.55
CA SER A 286 52.04 -8.50 -29.74
C SER A 286 51.20 -7.24 -30.00
N CYS A 287 50.90 -6.45 -28.96
CA CYS A 287 50.12 -5.21 -29.06
C CYS A 287 50.87 -3.97 -28.55
N LYS A 288 52.20 -4.01 -28.47
CA LYS A 288 53.04 -2.95 -27.87
C LYS A 288 52.87 -1.56 -28.49
N GLY A 289 52.44 -1.48 -29.75
CA GLY A 289 52.12 -0.21 -30.42
C GLY A 289 50.99 0.54 -29.71
N MET A 290 49.85 -0.11 -29.48
CA MET A 290 48.67 0.53 -28.88
C MET A 290 48.85 0.91 -27.40
N LEU A 291 49.83 0.31 -26.72
CA LEU A 291 50.18 0.68 -25.34
C LEU A 291 50.85 2.05 -25.22
N ARG A 292 51.32 2.62 -26.34
CA ARG A 292 51.78 4.03 -26.39
C ARG A 292 50.63 5.04 -26.44
N GLU A 293 49.39 4.57 -26.40
CA GLU A 293 48.20 5.38 -26.61
C GLU A 293 47.23 5.31 -25.42
N GLY A 294 47.25 4.21 -24.67
CA GLY A 294 46.47 4.03 -23.45
C GLY A 294 46.66 2.64 -22.85
N GLY A 295 46.47 2.51 -21.53
CA GLY A 295 46.55 1.23 -20.84
C GLY A 295 45.26 0.42 -20.97
N TRP A 296 45.36 -0.89 -21.22
CA TRP A 296 44.19 -1.74 -21.51
C TRP A 296 44.41 -3.24 -21.22
N TRP A 297 43.31 -4.00 -21.13
CA TRP A 297 43.28 -5.46 -21.19
C TRP A 297 43.41 -5.93 -22.64
N LEU A 298 44.65 -6.00 -23.15
CA LEU A 298 44.93 -6.23 -24.57
C LEU A 298 44.91 -7.71 -24.96
N LYS A 299 43.78 -8.15 -25.51
CA LYS A 299 43.67 -9.44 -26.20
C LYS A 299 44.59 -9.54 -27.41
N SER A 300 44.92 -10.77 -27.78
CA SER A 300 45.39 -11.16 -29.12
C SER A 300 44.61 -10.42 -30.24
N PHE A 301 45.34 -9.97 -31.26
CA PHE A 301 44.87 -9.11 -32.37
C PHE A 301 44.55 -7.64 -32.04
N CYS A 302 44.66 -7.19 -30.78
CA CYS A 302 44.72 -5.75 -30.48
C CYS A 302 43.49 -4.95 -30.97
N ARG A 303 42.27 -5.48 -30.77
CA ARG A 303 41.04 -4.97 -31.44
C ARG A 303 40.23 -3.94 -30.66
N SER A 304 40.59 -3.70 -29.40
CA SER A 304 39.92 -2.75 -28.51
C SER A 304 40.94 -2.02 -27.66
N ASN A 305 40.76 -0.71 -27.52
CA ASN A 305 41.41 0.12 -26.51
C ASN A 305 40.57 1.40 -26.33
N LEU A 306 39.63 1.39 -25.38
CA LEU A 306 38.83 2.58 -25.04
C LEU A 306 39.65 3.66 -24.31
N ASN A 307 40.90 3.36 -23.95
CA ASN A 307 41.81 4.30 -23.33
C ASN A 307 42.81 4.92 -24.33
N ALA A 308 42.74 4.58 -25.62
CA ALA A 308 43.63 5.16 -26.63
C ALA A 308 43.43 6.68 -26.83
N ILE A 309 44.35 7.29 -27.60
CA ILE A 309 44.35 8.72 -27.87
C ILE A 309 43.14 9.09 -28.75
N ILE A 310 42.38 10.07 -28.26
CA ILE A 310 41.38 10.79 -29.06
C ILE A 310 42.09 11.96 -29.75
N LYS A 311 41.78 12.21 -31.03
CA LYS A 311 42.24 13.40 -31.74
C LYS A 311 41.14 14.47 -31.73
N PRO A 312 41.46 15.78 -31.69
CA PRO A 312 40.48 16.86 -31.58
C PRO A 312 39.40 16.89 -32.67
N SER A 313 39.65 16.27 -33.82
CA SER A 313 38.71 16.14 -34.94
C SER A 313 37.65 15.03 -34.77
N GLY A 314 37.77 14.15 -33.77
CA GLY A 314 37.00 12.91 -33.58
C GLY A 314 37.30 11.82 -34.64
N ARG A 315 37.44 12.24 -35.90
CA ARG A 315 38.01 11.48 -37.03
C ARG A 315 39.47 11.12 -36.74
N ASP A 316 39.85 9.91 -37.16
CA ASP A 316 41.16 9.29 -36.93
C ASP A 316 41.58 9.15 -35.44
N SER A 317 40.61 9.10 -34.52
CA SER A 317 40.83 8.65 -33.13
C SER A 317 41.23 7.19 -33.12
N ASN A 318 42.17 6.80 -32.25
CA ASN A 318 42.56 5.40 -32.08
C ASN A 318 41.74 4.69 -31.01
N MET A 319 40.71 5.35 -30.47
CA MET A 319 39.78 4.76 -29.49
C MET A 319 38.87 3.75 -30.19
N MET A 320 39.16 2.46 -29.99
CA MET A 320 38.51 1.34 -30.68
C MET A 320 37.73 0.44 -29.73
N TRP A 321 36.55 -0.01 -30.17
CA TRP A 321 35.75 -1.05 -29.54
C TRP A 321 35.46 -2.16 -30.55
N HIS A 322 36.21 -3.26 -30.48
CA HIS A 322 36.07 -4.43 -31.35
C HIS A 322 35.88 -4.05 -32.84
N HIS A 323 36.93 -3.46 -33.42
CA HIS A 323 37.02 -2.93 -34.79
C HIS A 323 36.22 -1.66 -35.12
N SER A 324 35.29 -1.20 -34.28
CA SER A 324 34.63 0.10 -34.49
C SER A 324 35.42 1.23 -33.83
N GLN A 325 35.63 2.34 -34.54
CA GLN A 325 36.15 3.58 -33.96
C GLN A 325 35.01 4.29 -33.23
N VAL A 326 35.27 4.75 -31.99
CA VAL A 326 34.26 5.38 -31.14
C VAL A 326 34.67 6.80 -30.73
N GLN A 327 33.67 7.66 -30.51
CA GLN A 327 33.86 9.08 -30.17
C GLN A 327 33.86 9.34 -28.65
N SER A 328 33.05 8.57 -27.92
CA SER A 328 32.97 8.61 -26.46
C SER A 328 32.82 7.19 -25.91
N SER A 329 33.18 7.02 -24.63
CA SER A 329 32.90 5.81 -23.88
C SER A 329 32.61 6.10 -22.41
N ARG A 330 31.76 5.26 -21.79
CA ARG A 330 31.62 5.14 -20.34
C ARG A 330 31.82 3.67 -19.96
N ILE A 331 32.67 3.42 -18.97
CA ILE A 331 32.77 2.09 -18.34
C ILE A 331 32.28 2.24 -16.91
N MET A 332 31.29 1.45 -16.53
CA MET A 332 30.56 1.58 -15.28
C MET A 332 30.44 0.23 -14.58
N ILE A 333 30.48 0.22 -13.25
CA ILE A 333 30.23 -0.98 -12.44
C ILE A 333 29.11 -0.71 -11.43
N ARG A 334 28.36 -1.75 -11.10
CA ARG A 334 27.29 -1.70 -10.08
C ARG A 334 27.29 -3.02 -9.32
N GLN A 335 27.13 -2.97 -7.99
CA GLN A 335 26.97 -4.16 -7.15
C GLN A 335 25.63 -4.85 -7.42
#